data_AF-A0A345Z4T4-F1
#
_entry.id   AF-A0A345Z4T4-F1
#
_cell.length_a   1.000
_cell.length_b   1.000
_cell.length_c   1.000
_cell.angle_alpha   90.00
_cell.angle_beta   90.00
_cell.angle_gamma   90.00
#
_symmetry.space_group_name_H-M   'P 1'
#
loop_
_entity.id
_entity.type
_entity.pdbx_description
1 polymer ?
#
loop_
_entity_poly.entity_id
_entity_poly.type
_entity_poly.pdbx_seq_one_letter_code
_entity_poly.pdbx_strand_id
1 'polypeptide(L)'
;MKKNELGQYFTVKNSWITRPVLSFINKNILSRNLILDPFAGNGDLFDAINSKIPNKEFEYKGFDIDKELSWEINDSLKQIPLNSPDKTFIITNPPYLAKNSCKRNGFNDTYKKYFNNSMHVDLYLIALETMIDLKIPGVAIVPETFINSKFSKEFISKIVIIEPNPFADTEVPICIVCFDGSKKQDCVIYKNNDKIGKLSKLLEMNPLAKNINLFDLRFNDIKGRIAIKGVDSTNPNEKIKFLNKSDLNYNLSNIKVSSRAITIINSKKLSNLDDKSIEKMIDCSNSLLNNYREQTRDVLLTPFKGNDKNNSRRRRLDFKIARAIIEIAYQKVIIGDINGTELQLHS
;
A
#
# COMPACT_ATOMS: atom_id res chain seq x y z
N MET A 1 -18.83 20.50 5.24
CA MET A 1 -18.71 19.03 5.18
C MET A 1 -18.00 18.58 6.44
N LYS A 2 -18.27 17.38 6.96
CA LYS A 2 -17.58 16.91 8.18
C LYS A 2 -16.17 16.41 7.84
N LYS A 3 -15.21 16.50 8.76
CA LYS A 3 -13.83 15.99 8.60
C LYS A 3 -13.73 14.61 7.93
N ASN A 4 -14.55 13.64 8.35
CA ASN A 4 -14.57 12.28 7.80
C ASN A 4 -15.09 12.21 6.35
N GLU A 5 -15.97 13.11 5.96
CA GLU A 5 -16.50 13.24 4.60
C GLU A 5 -15.50 13.97 3.68
N LEU A 6 -14.67 14.84 4.25
CA LEU A 6 -13.54 15.47 3.57
C LEU A 6 -12.31 14.55 3.48
N GLY A 7 -12.24 13.49 4.30
CA GLY A 7 -11.11 12.57 4.33
C GLY A 7 -9.84 13.18 4.94
N GLN A 8 -9.97 14.20 5.79
CA GLN A 8 -8.85 14.92 6.39
C GLN A 8 -8.20 14.12 7.54
N TYR A 9 -6.88 13.99 7.50
CA TYR A 9 -6.04 13.44 8.58
C TYR A 9 -4.86 14.39 8.81
N PHE A 10 -4.59 14.77 10.05
CA PHE A 10 -3.57 15.80 10.34
C PHE A 10 -2.20 15.18 10.63
N THR A 11 -1.17 15.68 9.94
CA THR A 11 0.20 15.18 10.03
C THR A 11 0.97 15.92 11.12
N VAL A 12 0.78 15.52 12.37
CA VAL A 12 1.32 16.25 13.54
C VAL A 12 2.78 15.91 13.88
N LYS A 13 3.35 14.84 13.31
CA LYS A 13 4.75 14.44 13.54
C LYS A 13 5.56 14.53 12.25
N ASN A 14 6.84 14.87 12.38
CA ASN A 14 7.78 14.95 11.25
C ASN A 14 8.48 13.59 10.91
N SER A 15 7.96 12.47 11.42
CA SER A 15 8.57 11.14 11.22
C SER A 15 8.57 10.67 9.76
N TRP A 16 7.80 11.34 8.90
CA TRP A 16 7.75 11.08 7.46
C TRP A 16 8.95 11.66 6.68
N ILE A 17 9.69 12.63 7.25
CA ILE A 17 10.87 13.25 6.62
C ILE A 17 12.11 12.40 6.89
N THR A 18 12.20 11.25 6.24
CA THR A 18 13.37 10.36 6.31
C THR A 18 14.50 10.86 5.40
N ARG A 19 15.71 10.28 5.50
CA ARG A 19 16.86 10.65 4.65
C ARG A 19 16.56 10.65 3.15
N PRO A 20 15.93 9.61 2.55
CA PRO A 20 15.61 9.63 1.12
C PRO A 20 14.59 10.71 0.72
N VAL A 21 13.65 11.05 1.61
CA VAL A 21 12.67 12.13 1.41
C VAL A 21 13.36 13.48 1.47
N LEU A 22 14.12 13.74 2.55
CA LEU A 22 14.86 15.00 2.72
C LEU A 22 15.86 15.24 1.58
N SER A 23 16.58 14.20 1.16
CA SER A 23 17.48 14.27 0.00
C SER A 23 16.73 14.64 -1.28
N PHE A 24 15.53 14.09 -1.49
CA PHE A 24 14.70 14.44 -2.63
C PHE A 24 14.21 15.89 -2.56
N ILE A 25 13.74 16.35 -1.39
CA ILE A 25 13.31 17.74 -1.18
C ILE A 25 14.48 18.67 -1.47
N ASN A 26 15.61 18.52 -0.76
CA ASN A 26 16.80 19.38 -0.89
C ASN A 26 17.27 19.54 -2.33
N LYS A 27 17.28 18.45 -3.11
CA LYS A 27 17.66 18.51 -4.53
C LYS A 27 16.71 19.38 -5.36
N ASN A 28 15.41 19.27 -5.12
CA ASN A 28 14.39 19.92 -5.96
C ASN A 28 14.10 21.36 -5.53
N ILE A 29 14.37 21.71 -4.27
CA ILE A 29 14.14 23.06 -3.77
C ILE A 29 15.29 24.03 -4.10
N LEU A 30 16.44 23.62 -4.65
CA LEU A 30 17.60 24.53 -4.82
C LEU A 30 17.22 25.86 -5.51
N SER A 31 16.48 25.80 -6.62
CA SER A 31 16.02 26.95 -7.40
C SER A 31 14.59 27.41 -7.05
N ARG A 32 13.99 26.87 -5.99
CA ARG A 32 12.59 27.10 -5.61
C ARG A 32 12.51 27.70 -4.22
N ASN A 33 11.61 28.66 -4.05
CA ASN A 33 11.40 29.35 -2.79
C ASN A 33 9.93 29.37 -2.36
N LEU A 34 9.01 28.82 -3.16
CA LEU A 34 7.60 28.69 -2.82
C LEU A 34 7.27 27.23 -2.47
N ILE A 35 6.81 27.00 -1.24
CA ILE A 35 6.30 25.71 -0.76
C ILE A 35 4.76 25.78 -0.79
N LEU A 36 4.17 24.89 -1.58
CA LEU A 36 2.72 24.83 -1.79
C LEU A 36 2.13 23.59 -1.12
N ASP A 37 1.12 23.78 -0.27
CA ASP A 37 0.23 22.71 0.20
C ASP A 37 -1.19 22.91 -0.34
N PRO A 38 -1.63 22.14 -1.35
CA PRO A 38 -3.00 22.22 -1.86
C PRO A 38 -4.09 21.72 -0.89
N PHE A 39 -3.72 21.06 0.21
CA PHE A 39 -4.62 20.50 1.22
C PHE A 39 -4.08 20.84 2.62
N ALA A 40 -3.89 22.13 2.87
CA ALA A 40 -3.00 22.63 3.92
C ALA A 40 -3.45 22.28 5.35
N GLY A 41 -4.74 22.05 5.61
CA GLY A 41 -5.21 21.71 6.94
C GLY A 41 -4.77 22.76 7.97
N ASN A 42 -4.10 22.34 9.04
CA ASN A 42 -3.58 23.25 10.06
C ASN A 42 -2.21 23.86 9.72
N GLY A 43 -1.61 23.51 8.58
CA GLY A 43 -0.27 23.98 8.20
C GLY A 43 0.89 23.17 8.79
N ASP A 44 0.62 22.04 9.47
CA ASP A 44 1.65 21.24 10.17
C ASP A 44 2.83 20.81 9.26
N LEU A 45 2.59 20.66 7.95
CA LEU A 45 3.64 20.30 6.99
C LEU A 45 4.63 21.45 6.75
N PHE A 46 4.18 22.70 6.84
CA PHE A 46 5.06 23.87 6.72
C PHE A 46 6.00 23.94 7.93
N ASP A 47 5.49 23.73 9.14
CA ASP A 47 6.29 23.65 10.36
C ASP A 47 7.30 22.51 10.30
N ALA A 48 6.88 21.34 9.79
CA ALA A 48 7.77 20.20 9.59
C ALA A 48 8.93 20.54 8.65
N ILE A 49 8.70 21.33 7.61
CA ILE A 49 9.74 21.73 6.64
C ILE A 49 10.65 22.80 7.22
N ASN A 50 10.09 23.82 7.86
CA ASN A 50 10.87 24.86 8.52
C ASN A 50 11.82 24.27 9.56
N SER A 51 11.34 23.30 10.36
CA SER A 51 12.19 22.61 11.36
C SER A 51 13.30 21.74 10.76
N LYS A 52 13.13 21.20 9.55
CA LYS A 52 14.11 20.31 8.90
C LYS A 52 15.07 21.03 7.96
N ILE A 53 14.71 22.23 7.49
CA ILE A 53 15.49 23.03 6.53
C ILE A 53 15.57 24.48 7.02
N PRO A 54 16.17 24.76 8.19
CA PRO A 54 16.09 26.07 8.85
C PRO A 54 16.86 27.19 8.13
N ASN A 55 17.82 26.85 7.28
CA ASN A 55 18.72 27.84 6.65
C ASN A 55 18.19 28.38 5.31
N LYS A 56 16.93 28.12 4.97
CA LYS A 56 16.33 28.57 3.72
C LYS A 56 15.00 29.24 4.00
N GLU A 57 14.87 30.48 3.56
CA GLU A 57 13.60 31.20 3.59
C GLU A 57 12.68 30.70 2.48
N PHE A 58 11.45 30.38 2.86
CA PHE A 58 10.39 29.96 1.96
C PHE A 58 9.20 30.88 2.08
N GLU A 59 8.58 31.17 0.94
CA GLU A 59 7.18 31.57 0.88
C GLU A 59 6.33 30.31 1.06
N TYR A 60 5.31 30.38 1.91
CA TYR A 60 4.36 29.29 2.13
C TYR A 60 3.00 29.68 1.59
N LYS A 61 2.44 28.82 0.74
CA LYS A 61 1.09 29.00 0.19
C LYS A 61 0.26 27.76 0.46
N GLY A 62 -0.87 27.93 1.13
CA GLY A 62 -1.79 26.86 1.47
C GLY A 62 -3.18 27.12 0.90
N PHE A 63 -3.86 26.03 0.54
CA PHE A 63 -5.26 26.01 0.17
C PHE A 63 -6.01 24.98 1.00
N ASP A 64 -7.28 25.22 1.29
CA ASP A 64 -8.17 24.19 1.82
C ASP A 64 -9.61 24.40 1.33
N ILE A 65 -10.39 23.33 1.29
CA ILE A 65 -11.82 23.42 0.98
C ILE A 65 -12.64 23.76 2.23
N ASP A 66 -12.06 23.54 3.42
CA ASP A 66 -12.68 23.88 4.68
C ASP A 66 -12.53 25.38 4.98
N LYS A 67 -13.66 26.08 4.94
CA LYS A 67 -13.77 27.52 5.21
C LYS A 67 -13.46 27.90 6.67
N GLU A 68 -13.37 26.92 7.57
CA GLU A 68 -13.05 27.14 8.98
C GLU A 68 -11.53 27.30 9.20
N LEU A 69 -10.71 26.94 8.21
CA LEU A 69 -9.26 27.11 8.23
C LEU A 69 -8.85 28.46 7.65
N SER A 70 -7.67 28.95 8.06
CA SER A 70 -7.16 30.27 7.67
C SER A 70 -6.58 30.35 6.25
N TRP A 71 -6.81 29.34 5.40
CA TRP A 71 -6.27 29.26 4.05
C TRP A 71 -7.20 29.84 3.00
N GLU A 72 -6.65 30.14 1.82
CA GLU A 72 -7.47 30.48 0.66
C GLU A 72 -8.38 29.30 0.30
N ILE A 73 -9.68 29.56 0.14
CA ILE A 73 -10.68 28.51 -0.11
C ILE A 73 -10.53 27.98 -1.53
N ASN A 74 -10.18 26.71 -1.70
CA ASN A 74 -10.07 26.08 -3.01
C ASN A 74 -10.38 24.57 -2.99
N ASP A 75 -11.01 24.07 -4.06
CA ASP A 75 -11.24 22.64 -4.28
C ASP A 75 -10.07 22.04 -5.08
N SER A 76 -8.96 21.78 -4.39
CA SER A 76 -7.69 21.34 -5.00
C SER A 76 -7.77 19.95 -5.67
N LEU A 77 -8.84 19.18 -5.44
CA LEU A 77 -9.11 17.95 -6.19
C LEU A 77 -9.56 18.23 -7.64
N LYS A 78 -10.06 19.44 -7.92
CA LYS A 78 -10.47 19.86 -9.26
C LYS A 78 -9.36 20.64 -9.96
N GLN A 79 -8.76 21.58 -9.24
CA GLN A 79 -7.73 22.46 -9.78
C GLN A 79 -6.87 23.01 -8.66
N ILE A 80 -5.56 22.98 -8.84
CA ILE A 80 -4.59 23.61 -7.95
C ILE A 80 -4.18 24.94 -8.60
N PRO A 81 -4.45 26.11 -7.98
CA PRO A 81 -4.01 27.38 -8.51
C PRO A 81 -2.47 27.49 -8.49
N LEU A 82 -1.87 27.75 -9.65
CA LEU A 82 -0.41 27.78 -9.80
C LEU A 82 0.02 28.96 -10.67
N ASN A 83 0.57 30.00 -10.03
CA ASN A 83 1.00 31.22 -10.70
C ASN A 83 2.51 31.28 -10.96
N SER A 84 3.30 30.40 -10.35
CA SER A 84 4.77 30.44 -10.43
C SER A 84 5.36 29.02 -10.43
N PRO A 85 5.11 28.22 -11.48
CA PRO A 85 5.49 26.81 -11.54
C PRO A 85 6.99 26.59 -11.28
N ASP A 86 7.86 27.42 -11.85
CA ASP A 86 9.32 27.27 -11.74
C ASP A 86 9.86 27.49 -10.33
N LYS A 87 9.12 28.22 -9.49
CA LYS A 87 9.47 28.54 -8.10
C LYS A 87 8.81 27.60 -7.09
N THR A 88 7.86 26.78 -7.53
CA THR A 88 6.97 26.02 -6.65
C THR A 88 7.45 24.60 -6.42
N PHE A 89 7.43 24.15 -5.16
CA PHE A 89 7.57 22.77 -4.75
C PHE A 89 6.36 22.36 -3.89
N ILE A 90 5.72 21.23 -4.23
CA ILE A 90 4.52 20.78 -3.52
C ILE A 90 4.90 19.91 -2.31
N ILE A 91 4.26 20.15 -1.18
CA ILE A 91 4.33 19.30 0.02
C ILE A 91 2.92 19.18 0.56
N THR A 92 2.40 17.95 0.66
CA THR A 92 1.00 17.79 1.04
C THR A 92 0.68 16.44 1.68
N ASN A 93 -0.42 16.43 2.44
CA ASN A 93 -1.15 15.25 2.84
C ASN A 93 -2.56 15.29 2.24
N PRO A 94 -2.78 14.76 1.02
CA PRO A 94 -4.08 14.82 0.37
C PRO A 94 -5.15 14.06 1.16
N PRO A 95 -6.44 14.31 0.90
CA PRO A 95 -7.53 13.65 1.63
C PRO A 95 -7.61 12.15 1.34
N TYR A 96 -7.87 11.32 2.37
CA TYR A 96 -8.06 9.87 2.22
C TYR A 96 -9.53 9.49 2.40
N LEU A 97 -10.17 9.10 1.30
CA LEU A 97 -11.55 8.62 1.34
C LEU A 97 -11.82 7.74 0.12
N ALA A 98 -11.92 6.43 0.37
CA ALA A 98 -12.22 5.48 -0.67
C ALA A 98 -13.66 5.58 -1.17
N LYS A 99 -13.87 5.37 -2.48
CA LYS A 99 -15.18 5.30 -3.16
C LYS A 99 -16.19 4.40 -2.44
N ASN A 100 -15.73 3.24 -1.96
CA ASN A 100 -16.55 2.28 -1.22
C ASN A 100 -16.91 2.78 0.19
N SER A 101 -16.03 3.56 0.82
CA SER A 101 -16.31 4.21 2.11
C SER A 101 -17.37 5.29 1.96
N CYS A 102 -17.36 6.09 0.88
CA CYS A 102 -18.43 7.06 0.60
C CYS A 102 -19.79 6.37 0.52
N LYS A 103 -19.90 5.30 -0.28
CA LYS A 103 -21.15 4.52 -0.42
C LYS A 103 -21.63 3.96 0.92
N ARG A 104 -20.72 3.34 1.69
CA ARG A 104 -21.05 2.72 2.98
C ARG A 104 -21.51 3.73 4.02
N ASN A 105 -20.93 4.94 4.02
CA ASN A 105 -21.23 5.99 5.00
C ASN A 105 -22.30 6.97 4.52
N GLY A 106 -22.88 6.77 3.33
CA GLY A 106 -23.93 7.64 2.79
C GLY A 106 -23.47 9.02 2.31
N PHE A 107 -22.18 9.21 2.02
CA PHE A 107 -21.61 10.47 1.51
C PHE A 107 -21.91 10.63 0.01
N ASN A 108 -23.19 10.77 -0.31
CA ASN A 108 -23.69 10.77 -1.69
C ASN A 108 -23.19 11.96 -2.49
N ASP A 109 -23.05 13.13 -1.88
CA ASP A 109 -22.61 14.35 -2.57
C ASP A 109 -21.13 14.26 -2.93
N THR A 110 -20.26 13.88 -1.98
CA THR A 110 -18.84 13.59 -2.25
C THR A 110 -18.68 12.48 -3.29
N TYR A 111 -19.51 11.43 -3.22
CA TYR A 111 -19.51 10.36 -4.22
C TYR A 111 -19.82 10.88 -5.62
N LYS A 112 -20.92 11.63 -5.78
CA LYS A 112 -21.33 12.20 -7.06
C LYS A 112 -20.27 13.18 -7.59
N LYS A 113 -19.74 14.02 -6.71
CA LYS A 113 -18.80 15.09 -7.05
C LYS A 113 -17.46 14.55 -7.57
N TYR A 114 -16.89 13.53 -6.93
CA TYR A 114 -15.52 13.09 -7.22
C TYR A 114 -15.41 11.68 -7.83
N PHE A 115 -16.35 10.78 -7.58
CA PHE A 115 -16.22 9.37 -7.98
C PHE A 115 -17.11 8.92 -9.13
N ASN A 116 -18.11 9.72 -9.51
CA ASN A 116 -19.05 9.34 -10.56
C ASN A 116 -18.37 9.27 -11.94
N ASN A 117 -17.49 10.23 -12.21
CA ASN A 117 -16.77 10.36 -13.48
C ASN A 117 -15.26 10.09 -13.35
N SER A 118 -14.78 9.68 -12.18
CA SER A 118 -13.36 9.36 -11.97
C SER A 118 -13.10 7.85 -12.09
N MET A 119 -11.98 7.50 -12.73
CA MET A 119 -11.45 6.14 -12.73
C MET A 119 -10.80 5.77 -11.38
N HIS A 120 -10.48 6.77 -10.57
CA HIS A 120 -9.82 6.58 -9.28
C HIS A 120 -10.81 6.12 -8.22
N VAL A 121 -10.31 5.28 -7.30
CA VAL A 121 -11.11 4.67 -6.24
C VAL A 121 -10.92 5.31 -4.87
N ASP A 122 -10.09 6.36 -4.79
CA ASP A 122 -9.80 7.11 -3.58
C ASP A 122 -9.49 8.58 -3.93
N LEU A 123 -9.78 9.52 -3.02
CA LEU A 123 -9.54 10.95 -3.24
C LEU A 123 -8.05 11.28 -3.37
N TYR A 124 -7.17 10.61 -2.62
CA TYR A 124 -5.73 10.90 -2.71
C TYR A 124 -5.16 10.56 -4.09
N LEU A 125 -5.77 9.62 -4.82
CA LEU A 125 -5.35 9.27 -6.18
C LEU A 125 -5.76 10.37 -7.17
N ILE A 126 -6.94 10.96 -6.99
CA ILE A 126 -7.37 12.14 -7.76
C ILE A 126 -6.43 13.30 -7.48
N ALA A 127 -6.16 13.60 -6.20
CA ALA A 127 -5.22 14.65 -5.80
C ALA A 127 -3.82 14.44 -6.41
N LEU A 128 -3.32 13.20 -6.38
CA LEU A 128 -2.00 12.87 -6.92
C LEU A 128 -1.93 13.04 -8.43
N GLU A 129 -2.98 12.69 -9.17
CA GLU A 129 -3.09 12.97 -10.60
C GLU A 129 -3.05 14.48 -10.86
N THR A 130 -3.89 15.25 -10.17
CA THR A 130 -3.92 16.72 -10.30
C THR A 130 -2.54 17.35 -10.03
N MET A 131 -1.81 16.89 -9.02
CA MET A 131 -0.45 17.38 -8.72
C MET A 131 0.58 16.98 -9.78
N ILE A 132 0.53 15.74 -10.27
CA ILE A 132 1.46 15.22 -11.29
C ILE A 132 1.23 15.90 -12.65
N ASP A 133 0.02 16.32 -12.96
CA ASP A 133 -0.32 17.02 -14.20
C ASP A 133 0.23 18.44 -14.26
N LEU A 134 0.54 19.06 -13.11
CA LEU A 134 1.24 20.34 -13.07
C LEU A 134 2.69 20.27 -13.56
N LYS A 135 3.27 19.06 -13.65
CA LYS A 135 4.67 18.82 -14.05
C LYS A 135 5.71 19.58 -13.22
N ILE A 136 5.40 19.86 -11.96
CA ILE A 136 6.33 20.44 -10.98
C ILE A 136 6.73 19.40 -9.92
N PRO A 137 7.85 19.60 -9.22
CA PRO A 137 8.28 18.67 -8.19
C PRO A 137 7.45 18.77 -6.90
N GLY A 138 7.32 17.64 -6.21
CA GLY A 138 6.69 17.58 -4.92
C GLY A 138 6.77 16.24 -4.21
N VAL A 139 6.28 16.24 -2.98
CA VAL A 139 6.09 15.05 -2.15
C VAL A 139 4.66 15.01 -1.61
N ALA A 140 4.05 13.83 -1.64
CA ALA A 140 2.73 13.60 -1.09
C ALA A 140 2.75 12.44 -0.09
N ILE A 141 2.17 12.65 1.09
CA ILE A 141 1.92 11.60 2.08
C ILE A 141 0.63 10.88 1.66
N VAL A 142 0.72 9.62 1.25
CA VAL A 142 -0.45 8.88 0.75
C VAL A 142 -0.56 7.51 1.41
N PRO A 143 -1.73 6.86 1.39
CA PRO A 143 -1.87 5.49 1.85
C PRO A 143 -0.92 4.54 1.12
N GLU A 144 -0.24 3.66 1.86
CA GLU A 144 0.77 2.74 1.34
C GLU A 144 0.20 1.77 0.28
N THR A 145 -1.13 1.57 0.28
CA THR A 145 -1.85 0.86 -0.79
C THR A 145 -1.62 1.43 -2.19
N PHE A 146 -1.10 2.67 -2.30
CA PHE A 146 -0.66 3.27 -3.56
C PHE A 146 0.28 2.36 -4.36
N ILE A 147 1.19 1.65 -3.69
CA ILE A 147 2.18 0.75 -4.31
C ILE A 147 1.46 -0.31 -5.17
N ASN A 148 0.37 -0.88 -4.65
CA ASN A 148 -0.41 -1.94 -5.30
C ASN A 148 -1.60 -1.41 -6.12
N SER A 149 -1.75 -0.10 -6.23
CA SER A 149 -2.82 0.53 -7.02
C SER A 149 -2.53 0.48 -8.51
N LYS A 150 -3.57 0.59 -9.34
CA LYS A 150 -3.45 0.71 -10.81
C LYS A 150 -2.92 2.07 -11.29
N PHE A 151 -2.67 3.00 -10.38
CA PHE A 151 -2.18 4.33 -10.72
C PHE A 151 -0.82 4.26 -11.41
N SER A 152 -0.65 4.96 -12.53
CA SER A 152 0.61 4.97 -13.30
C SER A 152 1.77 5.47 -12.43
N LYS A 153 2.89 4.74 -12.44
CA LYS A 153 4.09 5.12 -11.67
C LYS A 153 5.12 5.85 -12.52
N GLU A 154 4.80 6.18 -13.77
CA GLU A 154 5.75 6.73 -14.74
C GLU A 154 6.26 8.13 -14.37
N PHE A 155 5.55 8.90 -13.53
CA PHE A 155 6.02 10.21 -13.05
C PHE A 155 6.54 10.17 -11.61
N ILE A 156 6.70 8.97 -11.04
CA ILE A 156 7.13 8.79 -9.66
C ILE A 156 8.60 8.43 -9.61
N SER A 157 9.40 9.29 -8.99
CA SER A 157 10.84 9.06 -8.81
C SER A 157 11.12 8.04 -7.72
N LYS A 158 10.46 8.21 -6.56
CA LYS A 158 10.69 7.39 -5.37
C LYS A 158 9.38 7.17 -4.61
N ILE A 159 9.26 6.01 -4.00
CA ILE A 159 8.25 5.73 -2.97
C ILE A 159 8.99 5.34 -1.71
N VAL A 160 8.67 6.01 -0.59
CA VAL A 160 9.30 5.74 0.71
C VAL A 160 8.22 5.26 1.67
N ILE A 161 8.21 3.97 1.99
CA ILE A 161 7.32 3.40 3.01
C ILE A 161 7.74 3.94 4.37
N ILE A 162 6.78 4.46 5.14
CA ILE A 162 7.02 4.98 6.49
C ILE A 162 6.29 4.07 7.48
N GLU A 163 7.06 3.44 8.38
CA GLU A 163 6.50 2.61 9.44
C GLU A 163 6.10 3.43 10.67
N PRO A 164 6.89 4.42 11.14
CA PRO A 164 6.46 5.30 12.23
C PRO A 164 5.26 6.16 11.82
N ASN A 165 4.14 5.98 12.52
CA ASN A 165 2.90 6.69 12.20
C ASN A 165 3.03 8.20 12.45
N PRO A 166 2.88 9.06 11.41
CA PRO A 166 3.00 10.51 11.58
C PRO A 166 1.70 11.18 12.09
N PHE A 167 0.58 10.45 12.11
CA PHE A 167 -0.73 10.97 12.49
C PHE A 167 -1.03 10.78 13.98
N ALA A 168 -1.97 11.57 14.49
CA ALA A 168 -2.53 11.40 15.84
C ALA A 168 -3.83 10.58 15.87
N ASP A 169 -4.59 10.60 14.79
CA ASP A 169 -6.00 10.19 14.75
C ASP A 169 -6.29 9.02 13.80
N THR A 170 -5.27 8.43 13.19
CA THR A 170 -5.40 7.28 12.30
C THR A 170 -4.16 6.40 12.31
N GLU A 171 -4.35 5.10 12.09
CA GLU A 171 -3.26 4.12 11.92
C GLU A 171 -3.11 3.66 10.46
N VAL A 172 -3.66 4.44 9.52
CA VAL A 172 -3.56 4.14 8.10
C VAL A 172 -2.09 4.01 7.71
N PRO A 173 -1.68 2.86 7.13
CA PRO A 173 -0.36 2.72 6.56
C PRO A 173 -0.09 3.74 5.46
N ILE A 174 1.08 4.38 5.48
CA ILE A 174 1.45 5.41 4.51
C ILE A 174 2.81 5.20 3.86
N CYS A 175 2.96 5.81 2.69
CA CYS A 175 4.23 6.03 2.04
C CYS A 175 4.30 7.48 1.52
N ILE A 176 5.53 7.94 1.27
CA ILE A 176 5.80 9.23 0.64
C ILE A 176 6.06 8.99 -0.83
N VAL A 177 5.25 9.63 -1.67
CA VAL A 177 5.40 9.61 -3.12
C VAL A 177 6.16 10.86 -3.54
N CYS A 178 7.34 10.68 -4.13
CA CYS A 178 8.18 11.76 -4.63
C CYS A 178 8.08 11.82 -6.16
N PHE A 179 7.67 12.97 -6.69
CA PHE A 179 7.55 13.23 -8.13
C PHE A 179 8.26 14.53 -8.50
N ASP A 180 8.87 14.60 -9.68
CA ASP A 180 9.68 15.75 -10.12
C ASP A 180 9.27 16.30 -11.49
N GLY A 181 8.06 15.96 -11.95
CA GLY A 181 7.50 16.40 -13.23
C GLY A 181 8.02 15.66 -14.46
N SER A 182 9.07 14.84 -14.33
CA SER A 182 9.62 14.08 -15.47
C SER A 182 9.12 12.63 -15.49
N LYS A 183 8.98 12.08 -16.70
CA LYS A 183 8.79 10.63 -16.86
C LYS A 183 10.00 9.87 -16.36
N LYS A 184 9.76 8.68 -15.83
CA LYS A 184 10.69 7.74 -15.22
C LYS A 184 10.54 6.40 -15.89
N GLN A 185 11.68 5.78 -16.19
CA GLN A 185 11.71 4.38 -16.60
C GLN A 185 11.25 3.47 -15.45
N ASP A 186 11.55 3.87 -14.20
CA ASP A 186 11.22 3.09 -13.02
C ASP A 186 11.22 3.96 -11.76
N CYS A 187 10.54 3.46 -10.73
CA CYS A 187 10.46 4.07 -9.40
C CYS A 187 11.34 3.29 -8.41
N VAL A 188 12.09 4.00 -7.56
CA VAL A 188 12.89 3.37 -6.50
C VAL A 188 12.08 3.29 -5.21
N ILE A 189 12.02 2.10 -4.60
CA ILE A 189 11.36 1.87 -3.32
C ILE A 189 12.37 1.95 -2.17
N TYR A 190 11.97 2.65 -1.12
CA TYR A 190 12.63 2.69 0.18
C TYR A 190 11.66 2.24 1.27
N LYS A 191 12.19 1.68 2.35
CA LYS A 191 11.48 1.48 3.63
C LYS A 191 12.23 2.27 4.70
N ASN A 192 11.59 3.28 5.25
CA ASN A 192 12.20 4.29 6.12
C ASN A 192 13.45 4.92 5.45
N ASN A 193 14.65 4.55 5.91
CA ASN A 193 15.92 5.02 5.34
C ASN A 193 16.58 4.00 4.38
N ASP A 194 16.09 2.76 4.34
CA ASP A 194 16.73 1.68 3.60
C ASP A 194 16.23 1.64 2.16
N LYS A 195 17.15 1.58 1.20
CA LYS A 195 16.82 1.31 -0.19
C LYS A 195 16.46 -0.17 -0.35
N ILE A 196 15.28 -0.45 -0.92
CA ILE A 196 14.83 -1.82 -1.19
C ILE A 196 15.23 -2.23 -2.60
N GLY A 197 14.92 -1.39 -3.58
CA GLY A 197 15.17 -1.73 -4.97
C GLY A 197 14.31 -0.94 -5.93
N LYS A 198 14.31 -1.34 -7.19
CA LYS A 198 13.43 -0.81 -8.22
C LYS A 198 12.07 -1.51 -8.18
N LEU A 199 10.97 -0.78 -8.41
CA LEU A 199 9.63 -1.34 -8.36
C LEU A 199 9.45 -2.42 -9.43
N SER A 200 9.94 -2.22 -10.66
CA SER A 200 9.86 -3.26 -11.70
C SER A 200 10.51 -4.58 -11.26
N LYS A 201 11.70 -4.52 -10.64
CA LYS A 201 12.43 -5.69 -10.13
C LYS A 201 11.72 -6.39 -9.00
N LEU A 202 11.05 -5.66 -8.13
CA LEU A 202 10.20 -6.27 -7.10
C LEU A 202 9.01 -6.97 -7.75
N LEU A 203 8.35 -6.34 -8.73
CA LEU A 203 7.18 -6.91 -9.41
C LEU A 203 7.51 -8.21 -10.17
N GLU A 204 8.72 -8.33 -10.72
CA GLU A 204 9.24 -9.58 -11.32
C GLU A 204 9.27 -10.75 -10.33
N MET A 205 9.35 -10.48 -9.01
CA MET A 205 9.36 -11.49 -7.95
C MET A 205 7.96 -11.97 -7.54
N ASN A 206 6.89 -11.39 -8.09
CA ASN A 206 5.54 -11.87 -7.80
C ASN A 206 5.39 -13.34 -8.22
N PRO A 207 4.83 -14.20 -7.36
CA PRO A 207 4.56 -15.57 -7.74
C PRO A 207 3.58 -15.56 -8.91
N LEU A 208 3.97 -16.22 -9.99
CA LEU A 208 3.13 -16.36 -11.18
C LEU A 208 2.27 -17.61 -11.01
N ALA A 209 0.96 -17.41 -11.14
CA ALA A 209 -0.02 -18.49 -11.25
C ALA A 209 0.45 -19.49 -12.33
N LYS A 210 0.34 -20.78 -12.02
CA LYS A 210 0.74 -21.85 -12.93
C LYS A 210 -0.50 -22.34 -13.65
N ASN A 211 -0.41 -22.56 -14.95
CA ASN A 211 -1.50 -23.15 -15.76
C ASN A 211 -1.63 -24.66 -15.50
N ILE A 212 -1.75 -25.08 -14.24
CA ILE A 212 -1.84 -26.48 -13.80
C ILE A 212 -3.28 -26.96 -13.60
N ASN A 213 -4.23 -26.25 -14.21
CA ASN A 213 -5.65 -26.61 -14.25
C ASN A 213 -6.29 -26.78 -12.85
N LEU A 214 -5.92 -25.94 -11.87
CA LEU A 214 -6.64 -25.75 -10.60
C LEU A 214 -7.79 -24.74 -10.78
N PHE A 215 -8.60 -24.91 -11.83
CA PHE A 215 -9.62 -23.95 -12.23
C PHE A 215 -10.74 -23.78 -11.20
N ASP A 216 -10.99 -24.82 -10.40
CA ASP A 216 -12.04 -24.85 -9.38
C ASP A 216 -11.56 -24.42 -7.98
N LEU A 217 -10.32 -23.92 -7.86
CA LEU A 217 -9.78 -23.41 -6.60
C LEU A 217 -10.60 -22.23 -6.10
N ARG A 218 -11.16 -22.38 -4.89
CA ARG A 218 -12.02 -21.41 -4.21
C ARG A 218 -11.44 -21.06 -2.85
N PHE A 219 -11.59 -19.79 -2.50
CA PHE A 219 -11.36 -19.28 -1.15
C PHE A 219 -12.70 -19.17 -0.41
N ASN A 220 -12.63 -19.14 0.92
CA ASN A 220 -13.77 -19.05 1.82
C ASN A 220 -14.72 -20.25 1.73
N ASP A 221 -14.20 -21.43 1.40
CA ASP A 221 -14.99 -22.67 1.33
C ASP A 221 -14.59 -23.61 2.46
N ILE A 222 -15.47 -23.73 3.46
CA ILE A 222 -15.23 -24.52 4.67
C ILE A 222 -15.05 -26.02 4.42
N LYS A 223 -15.39 -26.53 3.23
CA LYS A 223 -15.18 -27.94 2.86
C LYS A 223 -13.73 -28.27 2.52
N GLY A 224 -12.90 -27.25 2.32
CA GLY A 224 -11.49 -27.41 2.01
C GLY A 224 -10.65 -27.96 3.17
N ARG A 225 -9.38 -28.28 2.88
CA ARG A 225 -8.44 -28.90 3.82
C ARG A 225 -7.31 -27.97 4.28
N ILE A 226 -6.98 -26.96 3.47
CA ILE A 226 -5.91 -25.99 3.75
C ILE A 226 -6.55 -24.69 4.22
N ALA A 227 -6.13 -24.20 5.37
CA ALA A 227 -6.51 -22.89 5.87
C ALA A 227 -5.38 -21.86 5.64
N ILE A 228 -5.75 -20.59 5.53
CA ILE A 228 -4.82 -19.46 5.50
C ILE A 228 -5.18 -18.51 6.62
N LYS A 229 -4.22 -18.20 7.49
CA LYS A 229 -4.20 -16.95 8.26
C LYS A 229 -3.61 -15.88 7.34
N GLY A 230 -4.47 -15.05 6.76
CA GLY A 230 -4.14 -14.13 5.66
C GLY A 230 -3.67 -12.75 6.09
N VAL A 231 -3.52 -12.50 7.40
CA VAL A 231 -3.14 -11.20 7.96
C VAL A 231 -2.12 -11.43 9.09
N ASP A 232 -1.08 -10.60 9.12
CA ASP A 232 -0.16 -10.54 10.26
C ASP A 232 -0.90 -10.03 11.50
N SER A 233 -0.72 -10.69 12.64
CA SER A 233 -1.28 -10.23 13.91
C SER A 233 -0.48 -9.04 14.48
N THR A 234 -0.85 -8.56 15.65
CA THR A 234 -0.03 -7.60 16.41
C THR A 234 1.14 -8.30 17.14
N ASN A 235 1.08 -9.62 17.31
CA ASN A 235 2.19 -10.42 17.79
C ASN A 235 3.16 -10.73 16.61
N PRO A 236 4.43 -10.30 16.68
CA PRO A 236 5.40 -10.50 15.60
C PRO A 236 5.66 -11.97 15.25
N ASN A 237 5.36 -12.91 16.16
CA ASN A 237 5.51 -14.35 15.95
C ASN A 237 4.29 -15.00 15.25
N GLU A 238 3.18 -14.27 15.13
CA GLU A 238 1.97 -14.74 14.48
C GLU A 238 1.76 -13.98 13.16
N LYS A 239 2.46 -14.46 12.13
CA LYS A 239 2.42 -13.92 10.77
C LYS A 239 1.44 -14.66 9.87
N ILE A 240 1.24 -14.14 8.67
CA ILE A 240 0.55 -14.82 7.57
C ILE A 240 1.14 -16.22 7.38
N LYS A 241 0.29 -17.24 7.31
CA LYS A 241 0.71 -18.63 7.06
C LYS A 241 -0.41 -19.50 6.49
N PHE A 242 0.00 -20.55 5.79
CA PHE A 242 -0.81 -21.71 5.44
C PHE A 242 -0.74 -22.72 6.58
N LEU A 243 -1.83 -23.44 6.82
CA LEU A 243 -1.91 -24.45 7.88
C LEU A 243 -2.97 -25.50 7.52
N ASN A 244 -2.93 -26.64 8.20
CA ASN A 244 -4.02 -27.59 8.11
C ASN A 244 -5.27 -26.94 8.71
N LYS A 245 -6.45 -27.23 8.13
CA LYS A 245 -7.72 -26.79 8.70
C LYS A 245 -7.90 -27.28 10.14
N SER A 246 -7.39 -28.46 10.49
CA SER A 246 -7.44 -29.00 11.87
C SER A 246 -6.73 -28.11 12.89
N ASP A 247 -5.66 -27.43 12.47
CA ASP A 247 -4.81 -26.63 13.37
C ASP A 247 -5.32 -25.19 13.49
N LEU A 248 -6.39 -24.86 12.76
CA LEU A 248 -7.00 -23.55 12.80
C LEU A 248 -7.89 -23.44 14.04
N ASN A 249 -7.36 -22.83 15.09
CA ASN A 249 -8.15 -22.39 16.24
C ASN A 249 -9.05 -21.18 15.88
N TYR A 250 -10.12 -21.43 15.13
CA TYR A 250 -11.10 -20.43 14.69
C TYR A 250 -12.46 -21.07 14.42
N ASN A 251 -13.55 -20.41 14.83
CA ASN A 251 -14.89 -20.88 14.50
C ASN A 251 -15.18 -20.69 13.00
N LEU A 252 -15.31 -21.79 12.26
CA LEU A 252 -15.49 -21.80 10.81
C LEU A 252 -16.78 -21.12 10.35
N SER A 253 -17.82 -21.04 11.20
CA SER A 253 -19.05 -20.31 10.87
C SER A 253 -18.82 -18.81 10.68
N ASN A 254 -17.70 -18.28 11.16
CA ASN A 254 -17.32 -16.88 10.99
C ASN A 254 -16.63 -16.60 9.64
N ILE A 255 -16.37 -17.62 8.81
CA ILE A 255 -15.83 -17.45 7.46
C ILE A 255 -16.98 -17.03 6.53
N LYS A 256 -16.98 -15.75 6.16
CA LYS A 256 -17.92 -15.16 5.20
C LYS A 256 -17.31 -15.20 3.79
N VAL A 257 -18.14 -15.04 2.77
CA VAL A 257 -17.68 -14.91 1.36
C VAL A 257 -16.68 -13.77 1.16
N SER A 258 -16.72 -12.75 2.03
CA SER A 258 -15.83 -11.59 2.02
C SER A 258 -14.64 -11.69 2.98
N SER A 259 -14.48 -12.80 3.70
CA SER A 259 -13.37 -13.00 4.64
C SER A 259 -12.03 -12.96 3.91
N ARG A 260 -11.07 -12.24 4.50
CA ARG A 260 -9.69 -12.12 4.00
C ARG A 260 -8.63 -12.35 5.08
N ALA A 261 -9.02 -12.28 6.35
CA ALA A 261 -8.10 -12.48 7.47
C ALA A 261 -7.89 -13.97 7.75
N ILE A 262 -8.94 -14.77 7.64
CA ILE A 262 -8.91 -16.23 7.79
C ILE A 262 -9.80 -16.81 6.71
N THR A 263 -9.29 -17.81 6.00
CA THR A 263 -10.00 -18.47 4.89
C THR A 263 -9.62 -19.94 4.79
N ILE A 264 -10.48 -20.74 4.15
CA ILE A 264 -10.21 -22.14 3.81
C ILE A 264 -10.25 -22.27 2.29
N ILE A 265 -9.28 -23.00 1.75
CA ILE A 265 -9.09 -23.25 0.33
C ILE A 265 -9.67 -24.62 -0.02
N ASN A 266 -10.52 -24.65 -1.04
CA ASN A 266 -11.09 -25.88 -1.57
C ASN A 266 -10.83 -26.00 -3.08
N SER A 267 -10.61 -27.22 -3.54
CA SER A 267 -10.57 -27.64 -4.95
C SER A 267 -10.72 -29.15 -4.98
N LYS A 268 -11.39 -29.70 -5.99
CA LYS A 268 -11.53 -31.15 -6.18
C LYS A 268 -10.17 -31.85 -6.17
N LYS A 269 -9.16 -31.26 -6.81
CA LYS A 269 -7.80 -31.85 -6.85
C LYS A 269 -7.18 -31.90 -5.46
N LEU A 270 -7.34 -30.85 -4.66
CA LEU A 270 -6.82 -30.82 -3.28
C LEU A 270 -7.57 -31.78 -2.37
N SER A 271 -8.88 -31.94 -2.55
CA SER A 271 -9.70 -32.86 -1.74
C SER A 271 -9.35 -34.33 -1.95
N ASN A 272 -8.77 -34.68 -3.09
CA ASN A 272 -8.37 -36.06 -3.41
C ASN A 272 -6.96 -36.42 -2.91
N LEU A 273 -6.22 -35.46 -2.34
CA LEU A 273 -4.87 -35.71 -1.82
C LEU A 273 -4.94 -36.37 -0.44
N ASP A 274 -3.96 -37.23 -0.15
CA ASP A 274 -3.72 -37.75 1.20
C ASP A 274 -3.16 -36.67 2.15
N ASP A 275 -3.17 -36.98 3.45
CA ASP A 275 -2.80 -36.05 4.52
C ASP A 275 -1.33 -35.62 4.40
N LYS A 276 -0.44 -36.57 4.09
CA LYS A 276 1.00 -36.32 3.92
C LYS A 276 1.27 -35.37 2.75
N SER A 277 0.51 -35.49 1.68
CA SER A 277 0.59 -34.61 0.51
C SER A 277 0.08 -33.21 0.84
N ILE A 278 -0.98 -33.10 1.64
CA ILE A 278 -1.49 -31.81 2.14
C ILE A 278 -0.47 -31.13 3.07
N GLU A 279 0.19 -31.88 3.96
CA GLU A 279 1.24 -31.35 4.83
C GLU A 279 2.43 -30.83 4.03
N LYS A 280 2.97 -31.63 3.11
CA LYS A 280 4.05 -31.20 2.20
C LYS A 280 3.68 -29.96 1.38
N MET A 281 2.42 -29.87 0.96
CA MET A 281 1.88 -28.71 0.26
C MET A 281 1.88 -27.45 1.13
N ILE A 282 1.47 -27.58 2.39
CA ILE A 282 1.46 -26.48 3.37
C ILE A 282 2.88 -26.00 3.63
N ASP A 283 3.83 -26.92 3.86
CA ASP A 283 5.23 -26.60 4.11
C ASP A 283 5.87 -25.89 2.91
N CYS A 284 5.66 -26.42 1.70
CA CYS A 284 6.11 -25.79 0.47
C CYS A 284 5.49 -24.39 0.29
N SER A 285 4.20 -24.23 0.56
CA SER A 285 3.50 -22.95 0.46
C SER A 285 4.05 -21.91 1.45
N ASN A 286 4.33 -22.33 2.69
CA ASN A 286 4.92 -21.46 3.71
C ASN A 286 6.38 -21.10 3.37
N SER A 287 7.17 -22.04 2.84
CA SER A 287 8.52 -21.77 2.37
C SER A 287 8.53 -20.74 1.22
N LEU A 288 7.65 -20.92 0.22
CA LEU A 288 7.46 -19.97 -0.88
C LEU A 288 7.02 -18.59 -0.38
N LEU A 289 6.07 -18.54 0.56
CA LEU A 289 5.62 -17.29 1.17
C LEU A 289 6.76 -16.59 1.89
N ASN A 290 7.51 -17.28 2.75
CA ASN A 290 8.59 -16.69 3.54
C ASN A 290 9.71 -16.16 2.65
N ASN A 291 10.10 -16.92 1.62
CA ASN A 291 11.07 -16.48 0.63
C ASN A 291 10.58 -15.21 -0.11
N TYR A 292 9.33 -15.22 -0.58
CA TYR A 292 8.73 -14.04 -1.21
C TYR A 292 8.74 -12.80 -0.30
N ARG A 293 8.39 -12.98 0.98
CA ARG A 293 8.42 -11.91 1.99
C ARG A 293 9.82 -11.35 2.20
N GLU A 294 10.81 -12.23 2.30
CA GLU A 294 12.22 -11.86 2.47
C GLU A 294 12.74 -11.08 1.26
N GLN A 295 12.60 -11.64 0.06
CA GLN A 295 13.08 -11.04 -1.19
C GLN A 295 12.44 -9.69 -1.48
N THR A 296 11.14 -9.55 -1.23
CA THR A 296 10.41 -8.31 -1.48
C THR A 296 10.41 -7.36 -0.29
N ARG A 297 10.99 -7.75 0.86
CA ARG A 297 10.91 -7.06 2.16
C ARG A 297 9.49 -6.62 2.51
N ASP A 298 8.51 -7.47 2.19
CA ASP A 298 7.06 -7.28 2.34
C ASP A 298 6.44 -6.13 1.52
N VAL A 299 7.17 -5.49 0.60
CA VAL A 299 6.69 -4.30 -0.15
C VAL A 299 5.43 -4.57 -0.95
N LEU A 300 5.35 -5.76 -1.56
CA LEU A 300 4.26 -6.11 -2.47
C LEU A 300 3.05 -6.73 -1.75
N LEU A 301 3.20 -7.11 -0.48
CA LEU A 301 2.05 -7.51 0.33
C LEU A 301 1.23 -6.28 0.72
N THR A 302 -0.09 -6.46 0.75
CA THR A 302 -0.99 -5.35 1.08
C THR A 302 -0.78 -4.92 2.53
N PRO A 303 -0.54 -3.63 2.83
CA PRO A 303 -0.42 -3.17 4.20
C PRO A 303 -1.75 -3.32 4.96
N PHE A 304 -1.70 -3.65 6.24
CA PHE A 304 -2.88 -3.93 7.05
C PHE A 304 -2.79 -3.27 8.43
N LYS A 305 -3.65 -2.28 8.71
CA LYS A 305 -3.94 -1.71 10.05
C LYS A 305 -2.73 -1.63 11.00
N GLY A 306 -1.96 -0.54 10.89
CA GLY A 306 -0.88 -0.22 11.81
C GLY A 306 0.34 -1.15 11.73
N ASN A 307 1.07 -1.24 12.85
CA ASN A 307 2.28 -2.05 13.00
C ASN A 307 2.06 -3.16 14.03
N ASP A 308 2.98 -4.12 14.09
CA ASP A 308 3.06 -5.10 15.16
C ASP A 308 3.75 -4.52 16.41
N LYS A 309 3.87 -5.32 17.47
CA LYS A 309 4.57 -4.93 18.72
C LYS A 309 6.06 -4.63 18.53
N ASN A 310 6.66 -5.03 17.41
CA ASN A 310 8.04 -4.70 17.04
C ASN A 310 8.12 -3.48 16.10
N ASN A 311 7.02 -2.72 15.96
CA ASN A 311 6.91 -1.57 15.08
C ASN A 311 7.10 -1.89 13.58
N SER A 312 6.97 -3.16 13.18
CA SER A 312 7.01 -3.55 11.76
C SER A 312 5.62 -3.44 11.14
N ARG A 313 5.55 -2.99 9.87
CA ARG A 313 4.26 -2.91 9.17
C ARG A 313 3.61 -4.27 9.05
N ARG A 314 2.38 -4.40 9.56
CA ARG A 314 1.56 -5.60 9.39
C ARG A 314 1.07 -5.73 7.95
N ARG A 315 1.05 -6.95 7.43
CA ARG A 315 0.66 -7.24 6.05
C ARG A 315 -0.59 -8.10 5.96
N ARG A 316 -1.19 -8.10 4.78
CA ARG A 316 -2.26 -8.98 4.35
C ARG A 316 -1.89 -9.62 3.02
N LEU A 317 -2.06 -10.93 2.94
CA LEU A 317 -1.94 -11.72 1.72
C LEU A 317 -3.25 -11.60 0.93
N ASP A 318 -3.17 -11.16 -0.32
CA ASP A 318 -4.32 -11.20 -1.23
C ASP A 318 -4.46 -12.57 -1.90
N PHE A 319 -5.67 -12.84 -2.39
CA PHE A 319 -6.00 -14.14 -2.98
C PHE A 319 -5.28 -14.43 -4.29
N LYS A 320 -4.81 -13.40 -5.03
CA LYS A 320 -4.05 -13.62 -6.26
C LYS A 320 -2.69 -14.21 -5.92
N ILE A 321 -1.97 -13.60 -4.97
CA ILE A 321 -0.68 -14.12 -4.49
C ILE A 321 -0.87 -15.48 -3.81
N ALA A 322 -1.87 -15.62 -2.92
CA ALA A 322 -2.14 -16.88 -2.25
C ALA A 322 -2.43 -18.03 -3.24
N ARG A 323 -3.21 -17.75 -4.29
CA ARG A 323 -3.51 -18.73 -5.35
C ARG A 323 -2.23 -19.14 -6.09
N ALA A 324 -1.40 -18.18 -6.49
CA ALA A 324 -0.16 -18.47 -7.19
C ALA A 324 0.78 -19.34 -6.34
N ILE A 325 0.89 -19.05 -5.03
CA ILE A 325 1.68 -19.87 -4.10
C ILE A 325 1.16 -21.31 -4.04
N ILE A 326 -0.16 -21.50 -3.88
CA ILE A 326 -0.77 -22.84 -3.85
C ILE A 326 -0.56 -23.58 -5.17
N GLU A 327 -0.69 -22.89 -6.31
CA GLU A 327 -0.49 -23.50 -7.62
C GLU A 327 0.98 -23.93 -7.82
N ILE A 328 1.94 -23.09 -7.41
CA ILE A 328 3.37 -23.45 -7.46
C ILE A 328 3.67 -24.63 -6.52
N ALA A 329 3.13 -24.62 -5.31
CA ALA A 329 3.30 -25.72 -4.36
C ALA A 329 2.72 -27.03 -4.93
N TYR A 330 1.52 -26.97 -5.53
CA TYR A 330 0.88 -28.14 -6.13
C TYR A 330 1.72 -28.72 -7.26
N GLN A 331 2.27 -27.84 -8.12
CA GLN A 331 3.17 -28.27 -9.17
C GLN A 331 4.39 -28.99 -8.60
N LYS A 332 5.08 -28.40 -7.62
CA LYS A 332 6.31 -28.95 -7.05
C LYS A 332 6.10 -30.26 -6.29
N VAL A 333 5.03 -30.35 -5.50
CA VAL A 333 4.81 -31.46 -4.56
C VAL A 333 4.04 -32.61 -5.19
N ILE A 334 3.05 -32.33 -6.03
CA ILE A 334 2.10 -33.34 -6.54
C ILE A 334 2.42 -33.76 -7.97
N ILE A 335 2.69 -32.79 -8.84
CA ILE A 335 3.02 -33.08 -10.25
C ILE A 335 4.51 -33.45 -10.39
N GLY A 336 5.36 -32.86 -9.55
CA GLY A 336 6.80 -32.91 -9.70
C GLY A 336 7.30 -31.79 -10.61
N ASP A 337 8.57 -31.40 -10.48
CA ASP A 337 9.18 -30.48 -11.42
C ASP A 337 9.27 -31.16 -12.79
N ILE A 338 8.72 -30.53 -13.82
CA ILE A 338 8.76 -30.99 -15.22
C ILE A 338 10.21 -31.14 -15.72
N ASN A 339 11.18 -30.61 -14.96
CA ASN A 339 12.62 -30.65 -15.22
C ASN A 339 13.41 -31.65 -14.34
N GLY A 340 12.75 -32.55 -13.60
CA GLY A 340 13.42 -33.68 -12.94
C GLY A 340 14.45 -33.32 -11.86
N THR A 341 14.34 -32.15 -11.22
CA THR A 341 15.21 -31.80 -10.09
C THR A 341 14.53 -32.19 -8.78
N GLU A 342 14.98 -33.27 -8.16
CA GLU A 342 14.57 -33.63 -6.80
C GLU A 342 14.89 -32.47 -5.85
N LEU A 343 13.87 -31.99 -5.13
CA LEU A 343 14.05 -31.12 -3.98
C LEU A 343 14.76 -31.91 -2.88
N GLN A 344 16.07 -31.71 -2.72
CA GLN A 344 16.75 -31.99 -1.46
C GLN A 344 16.16 -31.06 -0.39
N LEU A 345 15.19 -31.56 0.34
CA LEU A 345 14.81 -31.00 1.63
C LEU A 345 15.92 -31.39 2.61
N HIS A 346 16.77 -30.44 2.95
CA HIS A 346 17.65 -30.60 4.10
C HIS A 346 16.78 -30.73 5.34
N SER A 347 16.86 -31.92 5.95
CA SER A 347 16.32 -32.31 7.25
C SER A 347 16.82 -31.43 8.38
#